data_AF-A0ABD1IDN6-F1
#
_entry.id   AF-A0ABD1IDN6-F1
#
_cell.length_a   1.000
_cell.length_b   1.000
_cell.length_c   1.000
_cell.angle_alpha   90.00
_cell.angle_beta   90.00
_cell.angle_gamma   90.00
#
_symmetry.space_group_name_H-M   'P 1'
#
loop_
_entity.id
_entity.type
_entity.pdbx_description
1 polymer ?
#
loop_
_entity_poly.entity_id
_entity_poly.type
_entity_poly.pdbx_seq_one_letter_code
_entity_poly.pdbx_strand_id
1 'polypeptide(L)'
;MRPDLFKAAVGGVAFVDVLTTMLDPTIPLTTSEWEEWGDPRKEEFYFYMKSYSPVDNIKAQNYPAILFTAGLNDTRVMYSEPAKFVAKVRDFKTDDNVLLFKCELGAGHFSKSGRFEKLQEDAFTFTFILQALDMIPSPAL
;
A
#
# COMPACT_ATOMS: atom_id res chain seq x y z
N MET A 1 -10.26 0.38 7.89
CA MET A 1 -11.56 0.46 8.62
C MET A 1 -12.13 -0.91 8.98
N ARG A 2 -12.28 -1.87 8.04
CA ARG A 2 -12.86 -3.21 8.29
C ARG A 2 -11.91 -4.34 7.87
N PRO A 3 -10.80 -4.58 8.60
CA PRO A 3 -9.87 -5.65 8.25
C PRO A 3 -10.47 -7.06 8.40
N ASP A 4 -11.53 -7.20 9.19
CA ASP A 4 -12.26 -8.44 9.48
C ASP A 4 -13.03 -9.01 8.27
N LEU A 5 -13.33 -8.17 7.26
CA LEU A 5 -14.09 -8.58 6.08
C LEU A 5 -13.26 -9.33 5.03
N PHE A 6 -11.93 -9.30 5.15
CA PHE A 6 -11.04 -9.79 4.12
C PHE A 6 -10.06 -10.82 4.68
N LYS A 7 -9.74 -11.84 3.89
CA LYS A 7 -8.65 -12.78 4.18
C LYS A 7 -7.30 -12.26 3.63
N ALA A 8 -7.34 -11.55 2.51
CA ALA A 8 -6.18 -10.97 1.84
C ALA A 8 -6.49 -9.58 1.26
N ALA A 9 -5.48 -8.71 1.19
CA ALA A 9 -5.54 -7.42 0.52
C ALA A 9 -4.23 -7.14 -0.25
N VAL A 10 -4.34 -6.49 -1.41
CA VAL A 10 -3.20 -6.08 -2.23
C VAL A 10 -3.25 -4.58 -2.45
N GLY A 11 -2.18 -3.87 -2.08
CA GLY A 11 -2.00 -2.43 -2.35
C GLY A 11 -0.88 -2.21 -3.36
N GLY A 12 -1.21 -1.99 -4.62
CA GLY A 12 -0.23 -1.69 -5.66
C GLY A 12 -0.01 -0.18 -5.80
N VAL A 13 1.24 0.28 -5.66
CA VAL A 13 1.61 1.73 -5.68
C VAL A 13 0.62 2.58 -4.88
N ALA A 14 0.31 2.12 -3.67
CA ALA A 14 -0.81 2.63 -2.91
C ALA A 14 -0.47 3.96 -2.22
N PHE A 15 -1.27 4.99 -2.49
CA PHE A 15 -1.27 6.27 -1.77
C PHE A 15 -1.87 6.06 -0.36
N VAL A 16 -1.02 6.10 0.67
CA VAL A 16 -1.41 5.65 2.02
C VAL A 16 -0.94 6.56 3.13
N ASP A 17 -0.03 7.50 2.85
CA ASP A 17 0.45 8.50 3.80
C ASP A 17 -0.20 9.86 3.53
N VAL A 18 -1.53 9.82 3.36
CA VAL A 18 -2.35 10.90 2.81
C VAL A 18 -2.08 12.23 3.49
N LEU A 19 -2.10 12.24 4.84
CA LEU A 19 -1.94 13.48 5.59
C LEU A 19 -0.53 14.07 5.45
N THR A 20 0.51 13.25 5.61
CA THR A 20 1.90 13.70 5.52
C THR A 20 2.21 14.20 4.11
N THR A 21 1.85 13.43 3.08
CA THR A 21 2.11 13.78 1.68
C THR A 21 1.38 15.05 1.28
N MET A 22 0.10 15.19 1.64
CA MET A 22 -0.71 16.35 1.22
C MET A 22 -0.39 17.65 1.97
N LEU A 23 0.34 17.58 3.09
CA LEU A 23 0.87 18.74 3.80
C LEU A 23 2.14 19.32 3.15
N ASP A 24 2.85 18.54 2.34
CA ASP A 24 4.14 18.93 1.75
C ASP A 24 4.00 19.23 0.25
N PRO A 25 4.01 20.52 -0.15
CA PRO A 25 3.87 20.91 -1.55
C PRO A 25 5.10 20.62 -2.41
N THR A 26 6.21 20.16 -1.82
CA THR A 26 7.43 19.80 -2.57
C THR A 26 7.36 18.40 -3.17
N ILE A 27 6.44 17.57 -2.70
CA ILE A 27 6.17 16.25 -3.26
C ILE A 27 5.37 16.41 -4.56
N PRO A 28 5.75 15.73 -5.66
CA PRO A 28 5.00 15.79 -6.92
C PRO A 28 3.51 15.49 -6.72
N LEU A 29 2.67 16.15 -7.52
CA LEU A 29 1.21 16.05 -7.54
C LEU A 29 0.47 16.67 -6.34
N THR A 30 1.09 16.85 -5.17
CA THR A 30 0.43 17.37 -3.96
C THR A 30 -0.40 18.63 -4.22
N THR A 31 0.19 19.65 -4.86
CA THR A 31 -0.50 20.94 -5.08
C THR A 31 -1.70 20.81 -6.01
N SER A 32 -1.63 19.94 -7.01
CA SER A 32 -2.75 19.67 -7.92
C SER A 32 -3.83 18.80 -7.27
N GLU A 33 -3.43 17.86 -6.41
CA GLU A 33 -4.36 16.95 -5.74
C GLU A 33 -5.13 17.58 -4.58
N TRP A 34 -4.78 18.81 -4.16
CA TRP A 34 -5.65 19.58 -3.26
C TRP A 34 -7.03 19.85 -3.84
N GLU A 35 -7.17 19.92 -5.17
CA GLU A 35 -8.48 20.04 -5.84
C GLU A 35 -9.31 18.76 -5.73
N GLU A 36 -8.67 17.60 -5.53
CA GLU A 36 -9.32 16.30 -5.40
C GLU A 36 -9.65 15.98 -3.92
N TRP A 37 -8.64 16.03 -3.05
CA TRP A 37 -8.76 15.57 -1.65
C TRP A 37 -9.03 16.69 -0.65
N GLY A 38 -8.71 17.93 -1.02
CA GLY A 38 -8.64 19.07 -0.13
C GLY A 38 -7.22 19.43 0.31
N ASP A 39 -7.08 20.63 0.87
CA ASP A 39 -5.80 21.17 1.34
C ASP A 39 -5.68 21.04 2.87
N PRO A 40 -4.92 20.07 3.40
CA PRO A 40 -4.83 19.81 4.84
C PRO A 40 -4.11 20.91 5.63
N ARG A 41 -3.61 21.96 4.97
CA ARG A 41 -3.13 23.17 5.67
C ARG A 41 -4.28 23.98 6.24
N LYS A 42 -5.52 23.72 5.78
CA LYS A 42 -6.75 24.21 6.41
C LYS A 42 -7.28 23.15 7.38
N GLU A 43 -7.72 23.61 8.54
CA GLU A 43 -8.11 22.76 9.67
C GLU A 43 -9.21 21.73 9.30
N GLU A 44 -10.20 22.15 8.52
CA GLU A 44 -11.31 21.27 8.10
C GLU A 44 -10.82 20.04 7.33
N PHE A 45 -9.90 20.23 6.39
CA PHE A 45 -9.34 19.15 5.59
C PHE A 45 -8.31 18.36 6.38
N TYR A 46 -7.54 18.98 7.27
CA TYR A 46 -6.59 18.29 8.14
C TYR A 46 -7.28 17.16 8.92
N PHE A 47 -8.34 17.49 9.66
CA PHE A 47 -9.02 16.50 10.50
C PHE A 47 -9.80 15.49 9.67
N TYR A 48 -10.40 15.90 8.56
CA TYR A 48 -11.09 15.00 7.66
C TYR A 48 -10.14 13.99 7.02
N MET A 49 -9.01 14.43 6.46
CA MET A 49 -7.98 13.56 5.88
C MET A 49 -7.37 12.64 6.92
N LYS A 50 -7.06 13.16 8.12
CA LYS A 50 -6.57 12.36 9.24
C LYS A 50 -7.55 11.25 9.64
N SER A 51 -8.86 11.45 9.50
CA SER A 51 -9.87 10.45 9.87
C SER A 51 -9.83 9.18 9.03
N TYR A 52 -9.28 9.25 7.81
CA TYR A 52 -9.22 8.11 6.88
C TYR A 52 -7.82 7.74 6.39
N SER A 53 -6.82 8.62 6.55
CA SER A 53 -5.44 8.38 6.11
C SER A 53 -4.93 7.02 6.63
N PRO A 54 -4.56 6.08 5.74
CA PRO A 54 -4.25 4.71 6.16
C PRO A 54 -3.10 4.61 7.17
N VAL A 55 -1.98 5.31 6.94
CA VAL A 55 -0.83 5.32 7.86
C VAL A 55 -1.24 5.88 9.24
N ASP A 56 -2.07 6.92 9.28
CA ASP A 56 -2.49 7.56 10.52
C ASP A 56 -3.49 6.71 11.34
N ASN A 57 -4.22 5.80 10.70
CA ASN A 57 -5.28 4.99 11.31
C ASN A 57 -4.87 3.53 11.58
N ILE A 58 -3.58 3.20 11.47
CA ILE A 58 -3.06 1.91 11.96
C ILE A 58 -3.18 1.85 13.48
N LYS A 59 -3.69 0.73 14.00
CA LYS A 59 -3.91 0.48 15.42
C LYS A 59 -3.66 -0.99 15.75
N ALA A 60 -3.55 -1.30 17.03
CA ALA A 60 -3.39 -2.68 17.48
C ALA A 60 -4.66 -3.49 17.20
N GLN A 61 -4.59 -4.39 16.23
CA GLN A 61 -5.69 -5.28 15.81
C GLN A 61 -5.17 -6.35 14.84
N ASN A 62 -6.04 -7.30 14.50
CA ASN A 62 -5.77 -8.23 13.42
C ASN A 62 -5.95 -7.55 12.06
N TYR A 63 -5.02 -7.82 11.14
CA TYR A 63 -5.05 -7.41 9.74
C TYR A 63 -5.17 -8.65 8.85
N PRO A 64 -5.72 -8.55 7.62
CA PRO A 64 -5.66 -9.65 6.65
C PRO A 64 -4.21 -9.94 6.25
N ALA A 65 -3.99 -11.01 5.48
CA ALA A 65 -2.74 -11.12 4.73
C ALA A 65 -2.63 -9.91 3.79
N ILE A 66 -1.47 -9.26 3.75
CA ILE A 66 -1.27 -8.03 2.96
C ILE A 66 -0.04 -8.14 2.07
N LEU A 67 -0.20 -7.74 0.81
CA LEU A 67 0.91 -7.50 -0.12
C LEU A 67 0.87 -6.05 -0.58
N PHE A 68 1.93 -5.31 -0.31
CA PHE A 68 2.13 -3.97 -0.87
C PHE A 68 3.24 -3.99 -1.91
N THR A 69 3.00 -3.38 -3.07
CA THR A 69 4.01 -3.21 -4.12
C THR A 69 4.31 -1.73 -4.35
N ALA A 70 5.55 -1.42 -4.71
CA ALA A 70 6.01 -0.07 -5.01
C ALA A 70 7.14 -0.08 -6.05
N GLY A 71 7.39 1.05 -6.69
CA GLY A 71 8.60 1.31 -7.46
C GLY A 71 9.47 2.33 -6.74
N LEU A 72 10.78 2.10 -6.63
CA LEU A 72 11.70 3.03 -5.96
C LEU A 72 11.71 4.42 -6.64
N ASN A 73 11.57 4.44 -7.96
CA ASN A 73 11.60 5.65 -8.78
C ASN A 73 10.20 6.13 -9.15
N ASP A 74 9.17 5.77 -8.36
CA ASP A 74 7.81 6.23 -8.59
C ASP A 74 7.70 7.71 -8.23
N THR A 75 7.39 8.54 -9.25
CA THR A 75 7.24 9.99 -9.11
C THR A 75 5.80 10.43 -8.88
N ARG A 76 4.85 9.49 -8.74
CA ARG A 76 3.42 9.76 -8.49
C ARG A 76 3.04 9.37 -7.06
N VAL A 77 3.52 8.22 -6.61
CA VAL A 77 3.36 7.77 -5.22
C VAL A 77 4.74 7.38 -4.71
N MET A 78 5.28 8.12 -3.75
CA MET A 78 6.63 7.84 -3.27
C MET A 78 6.69 6.47 -2.60
N TYR A 79 7.72 5.68 -2.88
CA TYR A 79 7.92 4.34 -2.27
C TYR A 79 7.92 4.37 -0.73
N SER A 80 8.26 5.52 -0.14
CA SER A 80 8.27 5.72 1.31
C SER A 80 6.88 5.58 1.93
N GLU A 81 5.81 5.89 1.21
CA GLU A 81 4.45 5.75 1.74
C GLU A 81 4.08 4.29 2.03
N PRO A 82 4.11 3.35 1.05
CA PRO A 82 3.86 1.95 1.31
C PRO A 82 4.91 1.34 2.27
N ALA A 83 6.17 1.80 2.25
CA ALA A 83 7.19 1.35 3.20
C ALA A 83 6.83 1.73 4.64
N LYS A 84 6.42 2.98 4.90
CA LYS A 84 5.95 3.47 6.20
C LYS A 84 4.72 2.69 6.67
N PHE A 85 3.75 2.48 5.78
CA PHE A 85 2.54 1.71 6.10
C PHE A 85 2.90 0.29 6.55
N VAL A 86 3.69 -0.44 5.76
CA VAL A 86 4.07 -1.82 6.09
C VAL A 86 4.86 -1.90 7.38
N ALA A 87 5.83 -1.00 7.60
CA ALA A 87 6.57 -0.95 8.85
C ALA A 87 5.63 -0.76 10.06
N LYS A 88 4.72 0.22 9.99
CA LYS A 88 3.78 0.49 11.07
C LYS A 88 2.76 -0.64 11.27
N VAL A 89 2.29 -1.31 10.21
CA VAL A 89 1.42 -2.49 10.39
C VAL A 89 2.18 -3.63 11.08
N ARG A 90 3.46 -3.87 10.76
CA ARG A 90 4.26 -4.89 11.46
C ARG A 90 4.38 -4.62 12.96
N ASP A 91 4.52 -3.35 13.35
CA ASP A 91 4.65 -2.96 14.76
C ASP A 91 3.33 -3.08 15.55
N PHE A 92 2.18 -2.94 14.87
CA PHE A 92 0.88 -2.87 15.54
C PHE A 92 0.00 -4.11 15.36
N LYS A 93 0.20 -4.91 14.32
CA LYS A 93 -0.65 -6.08 14.06
C LYS A 93 -0.57 -7.09 15.21
N THR A 94 -1.69 -7.72 15.54
CA THR A 94 -1.80 -8.71 16.64
C THR A 94 -2.02 -10.14 16.15
N ASP A 95 -2.14 -10.33 14.84
CA ASP A 95 -2.24 -11.64 14.19
C ASP A 95 -0.91 -12.07 13.57
N ASP A 96 -0.82 -13.32 13.11
CA ASP A 96 0.35 -13.90 12.44
C ASP A 96 0.21 -13.96 10.90
N ASN A 97 -0.75 -13.25 10.30
CA ASN A 97 -0.93 -13.27 8.84
C ASN A 97 0.27 -12.66 8.11
N VAL A 98 0.51 -13.19 6.91
CA VAL A 98 1.61 -12.77 6.02
C VAL A 98 1.49 -11.29 5.65
N LEU A 99 2.58 -10.54 5.78
CA LEU A 99 2.69 -9.13 5.40
C LEU A 99 3.96 -8.86 4.59
N LEU A 100 3.78 -8.67 3.28
CA LEU A 100 4.87 -8.50 2.32
C LEU A 100 4.93 -7.07 1.79
N PHE A 101 6.16 -6.59 1.60
CA PHE A 101 6.47 -5.38 0.86
C PHE A 101 7.42 -5.73 -0.27
N LYS A 102 7.00 -5.49 -1.51
CA LYS A 102 7.80 -5.74 -2.71
C LYS A 102 8.06 -4.41 -3.41
N CYS A 103 9.29 -3.90 -3.25
CA CYS A 103 9.72 -2.67 -3.91
C CYS A 103 10.61 -3.00 -5.11
N GLU A 104 10.19 -2.60 -6.30
CA GLU A 104 11.01 -2.69 -7.51
C GLU A 104 12.03 -1.55 -7.55
N LEU A 105 13.29 -1.88 -7.28
CA LEU A 105 14.36 -0.88 -7.17
C LEU A 105 14.73 -0.20 -8.50
N GLY A 106 14.42 -0.85 -9.62
CA GLY A 106 14.69 -0.33 -10.97
C GLY A 106 13.48 0.29 -11.67
N ALA A 107 12.30 0.31 -11.04
CA ALA A 107 11.05 0.74 -11.65
C ALA A 107 10.45 1.97 -10.97
N GLY A 108 9.51 2.61 -11.66
CA GLY A 108 8.63 3.65 -11.12
C GLY A 108 7.19 3.15 -10.99
N HIS A 109 6.22 4.03 -11.27
CA HIS A 109 4.80 3.80 -11.00
C HIS A 109 4.19 2.55 -11.65
N PHE A 110 4.64 2.18 -12.85
CA PHE A 110 4.05 1.08 -13.61
C PHE A 110 4.77 -0.26 -13.43
N SER A 111 5.62 -0.37 -12.42
CA SER A 111 6.55 -1.50 -12.29
C SER A 111 7.44 -1.64 -13.54
N LYS A 112 8.08 -2.79 -13.74
CA LYS A 112 8.85 -3.11 -14.93
C LYS A 112 7.93 -3.16 -16.16
N SER A 113 8.31 -2.46 -17.22
CA SER A 113 7.50 -2.31 -18.45
C SER A 113 7.66 -3.45 -19.47
N GLY A 114 8.59 -4.38 -19.22
CA GLY A 114 8.81 -5.52 -20.09
C GLY A 114 7.66 -6.54 -20.02
N ARG A 115 7.34 -7.16 -21.16
CA ARG A 115 6.19 -8.07 -21.30
C ARG A 115 6.25 -9.24 -20.32
N PHE A 116 7.42 -9.85 -20.14
CA PHE A 116 7.57 -11.02 -19.27
C PHE A 116 7.62 -10.63 -17.80
N GLU A 117 8.24 -9.51 -17.49
CA GLU A 117 8.30 -8.94 -16.15
C GLU A 117 6.89 -8.65 -15.65
N LYS A 118 6.03 -8.06 -16.49
CA LYS A 118 4.63 -7.83 -16.13
C LYS A 118 3.88 -9.13 -15.78
N LEU A 119 4.10 -10.20 -16.56
CA LEU A 119 3.53 -11.51 -16.26
C LEU A 119 4.06 -12.10 -14.95
N GLN A 120 5.33 -11.86 -14.61
CA GLN A 120 5.91 -12.28 -13.33
C GLN A 120 5.31 -11.50 -12.15
N GLU A 121 5.08 -10.19 -12.28
CA GLU A 121 4.41 -9.38 -11.27
C GLU A 121 2.98 -9.86 -10.99
N ASP A 122 2.24 -10.16 -12.07
CA ASP A 122 0.88 -10.67 -11.96
C ASP A 122 0.89 -12.07 -11.32
N ALA A 123 1.79 -12.95 -11.75
CA ALA A 123 1.96 -14.29 -11.16
C ALA A 123 2.29 -14.23 -9.67
N PHE A 124 3.16 -13.31 -9.24
CA PHE A 124 3.49 -13.11 -7.83
C PHE A 124 2.26 -12.69 -7.03
N THR A 125 1.49 -11.73 -7.56
CA THR A 125 0.27 -11.22 -6.92
C THR A 125 -0.80 -12.31 -6.79
N PHE A 126 -1.04 -13.08 -7.85
CA PHE A 126 -1.99 -14.19 -7.82
C PHE A 126 -1.52 -15.30 -6.87
N THR A 127 -0.23 -15.63 -6.86
CA THR A 127 0.33 -16.64 -5.94
C THR A 127 0.14 -16.21 -4.50
N PHE A 128 0.39 -14.94 -4.17
CA PHE A 128 0.13 -14.39 -2.84
C PHE A 128 -1.35 -14.54 -2.44
N ILE A 129 -2.28 -14.17 -3.34
CA ILE A 129 -3.72 -14.29 -3.07
C ILE A 129 -4.11 -15.76 -2.87
N LEU A 130 -3.69 -16.66 -3.76
CA LEU A 130 -3.99 -18.09 -3.67
C LEU A 130 -3.39 -18.71 -2.39
N GLN A 131 -2.18 -18.33 -2.01
CA GLN A 131 -1.56 -18.77 -0.75
C GLN A 131 -2.37 -18.28 0.46
N ALA A 132 -2.77 -17.00 0.48
CA ALA A 132 -3.53 -16.43 1.59
C ALA A 132 -4.95 -17.02 1.71
N LEU A 133 -5.51 -17.52 0.61
CA LEU A 133 -6.81 -18.18 0.56
C LEU A 133 -6.72 -19.71 0.74
N ASP A 134 -5.53 -20.25 1.00
CA ASP A 134 -5.29 -21.71 1.13
C ASP A 134 -5.69 -22.49 -0.14
N MET A 135 -5.47 -21.89 -1.32
CA MET A 135 -5.84 -22.40 -2.64
C MET A 135 -4.65 -22.90 -3.48
N ILE A 136 -3.43 -22.95 -2.92
CA ILE A 136 -2.30 -23.57 -3.60
C ILE A 136 -2.45 -25.09 -3.49
N PRO A 137 -2.52 -25.83 -4.61
CA PRO A 137 -2.60 -27.28 -4.57
C PRO A 137 -1.39 -27.87 -3.85
N SER A 138 -1.61 -28.90 -3.04
CA SER A 138 -0.51 -29.74 -2.57
C SER A 138 0.28 -30.26 -3.78
N PRO A 139 1.62 -30.32 -3.72
CA PRO A 139 2.40 -30.94 -4.77
C PRO A 139 1.84 -32.34 -5.04
N ALA A 140 1.56 -32.66 -6.31
CA ALA A 140 1.25 -34.04 -6.67
C ALA A 140 2.46 -34.90 -6.27
N LEU A 141 2.22 -35.87 -5.39
CA LEU A 141 3.21 -36.88 -5.00
C LEU A 141 3.65 -37.71 -6.22
#